data_AF-A0A2V9WRF9-F1
#
_entry.id   AF-A0A2V9WRF9-F1
#
_cell.length_a   1.000
_cell.length_b   1.000
_cell.length_c   1.000
_cell.angle_alpha   90.00
_cell.angle_beta   90.00
_cell.angle_gamma   90.00
#
_symmetry.space_group_name_H-M   'P 1'
#
loop_
_entity.id
_entity.type
_entity.pdbx_description
1 polymer ?
#
loop_
_entity_poly.entity_id
_entity_poly.type
_entity_poly.pdbx_seq_one_letter_code
_entity_poly.pdbx_strand_id
1 'polypeptide(L)'
;MTTFLSAIFSLCFALSIAALSPDATNQAPRKTQAIAGARLTTIMGTVQEDGDKLRFVTDQRAWKVDNPEILKGHEGHYRHVKAYVYPETNSIHITEVKLPTASETEKDDIK
;
A
#
# COMPACT_ATOMS: atom_id res chain seq x y z
N MET A 1 22.87 -25.77 9.14
CA MET A 1 22.89 -25.64 7.67
C MET A 1 22.25 -24.29 7.35
N THR A 2 22.98 -23.18 7.53
CA THR A 2 24.00 -22.62 6.61
C THR A 2 23.34 -21.91 5.41
N THR A 3 23.10 -20.62 5.61
CA THR A 3 23.37 -19.48 4.69
C THR A 3 23.38 -19.74 3.17
N PHE A 4 22.48 -19.08 2.44
CA PHE A 4 22.66 -18.59 1.07
C PHE A 4 21.95 -17.23 1.00
N LEU A 5 22.63 -16.08 1.16
CA LEU A 5 23.57 -15.47 0.22
C LEU A 5 23.05 -15.45 -1.23
N SER A 6 22.02 -14.66 -1.48
CA SER A 6 21.71 -14.14 -2.82
C SER A 6 22.22 -12.70 -2.93
N ALA A 7 23.54 -12.59 -3.12
CA ALA A 7 24.24 -11.37 -3.47
C ALA A 7 24.30 -11.24 -5.00
N ILE A 8 23.29 -10.64 -5.64
CA ILE A 8 23.39 -10.15 -7.02
C ILE A 8 22.47 -8.95 -7.18
N PHE A 9 22.99 -7.74 -6.93
CA PHE A 9 22.48 -6.54 -7.60
C PHE A 9 23.63 -5.56 -7.84
N SER A 10 24.71 -6.08 -8.43
CA SER A 10 25.73 -5.28 -9.08
C SER A 10 25.35 -5.14 -10.54
N LEU A 11 24.57 -4.11 -10.86
CA LEU A 11 24.53 -3.57 -12.21
C LEU A 11 24.43 -2.05 -12.13
N CYS A 12 25.59 -1.41 -12.15
CA CYS A 12 25.72 0.00 -12.48
C CYS A 12 24.98 0.27 -13.79
N PHE A 13 23.91 1.07 -13.72
CA PHE A 13 23.44 1.81 -14.87
C PHE A 13 23.53 3.29 -14.54
N ALA A 14 24.71 3.85 -14.78
CA ALA A 14 24.90 5.28 -14.86
C ALA A 14 24.40 5.73 -16.24
N LEU A 15 23.23 6.37 -16.27
CA LEU A 15 22.80 7.19 -17.40
C LEU A 15 22.09 8.43 -16.85
N SER A 16 22.86 9.49 -16.74
CA SER A 16 22.40 10.88 -16.70
C SER A 16 21.67 11.20 -18.01
N ILE A 17 20.57 11.96 -17.93
CA ILE A 17 20.39 13.29 -18.54
C ILE A 17 18.98 13.80 -18.18
N ALA A 18 18.96 15.11 -17.92
CA ALA A 18 17.87 15.92 -17.45
C ALA A 18 16.65 15.99 -18.39
N ALA A 19 15.49 16.16 -17.78
CA ALA A 19 14.47 17.11 -18.23
C ALA A 19 13.60 17.49 -17.02
N LEU A 20 13.85 18.67 -16.43
CA LEU A 20 12.81 19.34 -15.66
C LEU A 20 11.76 19.82 -16.66
N SER A 21 10.59 19.19 -16.63
CA SER A 21 9.36 19.75 -17.18
C SER A 21 8.38 19.88 -16.02
N PRO A 22 8.05 21.09 -15.56
CA PRO A 22 6.90 21.30 -14.71
C PRO A 22 5.67 21.38 -15.62
N ASP A 23 4.97 20.26 -15.80
CA ASP A 23 3.62 20.31 -16.34
C ASP A 23 2.70 19.33 -15.61
N ALA A 24 1.45 19.76 -15.44
CA ALA A 24 0.36 19.14 -14.68
C ALA A 24 0.52 19.13 -13.16
N THR A 25 0.31 20.32 -12.59
CA THR A 25 -0.52 20.50 -11.40
C THR A 25 -1.82 19.71 -11.58
N ASN A 26 -1.85 18.44 -11.16
CA ASN A 26 -3.09 17.78 -10.80
C ASN A 26 -3.06 17.62 -9.28
N GLN A 27 -3.85 18.48 -8.66
CA GLN A 27 -3.86 18.70 -7.23
C GLN A 27 -4.23 17.41 -6.52
N ALA A 28 -3.21 16.73 -5.98
CA ALA A 28 -3.40 15.89 -4.81
C ALA A 28 -4.17 16.71 -3.78
N PRO A 29 -5.30 16.23 -3.23
CA PRO A 29 -5.96 16.92 -2.14
C PRO A 29 -5.00 17.01 -0.94
N ARG A 30 -4.44 18.21 -0.81
CA ARG A 30 -4.19 18.99 0.40
C ARG A 30 -4.04 18.17 1.68
N LYS A 31 -2.83 18.28 2.23
CA LYS A 31 -2.45 18.07 3.64
C LYS A 31 -3.63 18.30 4.59
N THR A 32 -4.13 17.25 5.21
CA THR A 32 -4.75 17.35 6.54
C THR A 32 -3.68 17.01 7.56
N GLN A 33 -3.25 18.06 8.24
CA GLN A 33 -2.34 18.03 9.38
C GLN A 33 -2.97 17.26 10.54
N ALA A 34 -2.11 16.61 11.30
CA ALA A 34 -2.37 15.50 12.19
C ALA A 34 -3.29 15.81 13.38
N ILE A 35 -4.11 14.82 13.73
CA ILE A 35 -4.38 14.51 15.14
C ILE A 35 -3.29 13.54 15.55
N ALA A 36 -2.58 13.81 16.65
CA ALA A 36 -1.65 12.86 17.22
C ALA A 36 -2.37 11.53 17.48
N GLY A 37 -1.97 10.47 16.76
CA GLY A 37 -2.39 9.09 17.03
C GLY A 37 -2.96 8.31 15.86
N ALA A 38 -3.78 8.91 14.98
CA ALA A 38 -4.41 8.16 13.88
C ALA A 38 -4.84 9.09 12.74
N ARG A 39 -4.37 8.81 11.51
CA ARG A 39 -4.81 9.55 10.31
C ARG A 39 -5.75 8.67 9.50
N LEU A 40 -6.96 9.16 9.25
CA LEU A 40 -7.88 8.55 8.28
C LEU A 40 -7.34 8.81 6.87
N THR A 41 -7.05 7.74 6.14
CA THR A 41 -6.52 7.82 4.77
C THR A 41 -7.02 6.64 3.95
N THR A 42 -7.02 6.81 2.62
CA THR A 42 -7.30 5.71 1.69
C THR A 42 -5.97 5.08 1.30
N ILE A 43 -5.83 3.78 1.51
CA ILE A 43 -4.67 2.99 1.10
C ILE A 43 -5.12 1.88 0.17
N MET A 44 -4.24 1.50 -0.75
CA MET A 44 -4.48 0.46 -1.75
C MET A 44 -3.58 -0.73 -1.45
N GLY A 45 -4.08 -1.92 -1.68
CA GLY A 45 -3.33 -3.13 -1.40
C GLY A 45 -4.15 -4.39 -1.53
N THR A 46 -3.47 -5.51 -1.37
CA THR A 46 -4.05 -6.83 -1.45
C THR A 46 -4.34 -7.33 -0.04
N VAL A 47 -5.54 -7.88 0.16
CA VAL A 47 -5.87 -8.60 1.38
C VAL A 47 -5.17 -9.96 1.32
N GLN A 48 -4.28 -10.23 2.26
CA GLN A 48 -3.59 -11.52 2.35
C GLN A 48 -3.94 -12.25 3.65
N GLU A 49 -3.98 -13.56 3.55
CA GLU A 49 -4.12 -14.45 4.70
C GLU A 49 -2.73 -14.80 5.26
N ASP A 50 -2.55 -14.64 6.57
CA ASP A 50 -1.33 -15.00 7.31
C ASP A 50 -1.75 -15.90 8.48
N GLY A 51 -1.88 -17.20 8.18
CA GLY A 51 -2.47 -18.17 9.09
C GLY A 51 -3.92 -17.81 9.41
N ASP A 52 -4.26 -17.75 10.70
CA ASP A 52 -5.63 -17.40 11.14
C ASP A 52 -5.95 -15.88 11.09
N LYS A 53 -5.04 -15.05 10.56
CA LYS A 53 -5.17 -13.58 10.58
C LYS A 53 -5.15 -13.00 9.19
N LEU A 54 -5.97 -11.96 8.96
CA LEU A 54 -5.93 -11.17 7.74
C LEU A 54 -4.97 -9.99 7.87
N ARG A 55 -4.20 -9.75 6.80
CA ARG A 55 -3.29 -8.62 6.64
C ARG A 55 -3.65 -7.83 5.40
N PHE A 56 -3.34 -6.53 5.44
CA PHE A 56 -3.50 -5.67 4.28
C PHE A 56 -2.13 -5.26 3.76
N VAL A 57 -1.76 -5.74 2.57
CA VAL A 57 -0.42 -5.58 2.01
C VAL A 57 -0.42 -4.53 0.92
N THR A 58 0.29 -3.42 1.18
CA THR A 58 0.56 -2.38 0.18
C THR A 58 1.96 -2.58 -0.41
N ASP A 59 2.31 -1.82 -1.44
CA ASP A 59 3.64 -1.85 -2.05
C ASP A 59 4.79 -1.56 -1.06
N GLN A 60 4.49 -0.81 0.00
CA GLN A 60 5.49 -0.35 0.96
C GLN A 60 5.58 -1.23 2.20
N ARG A 61 4.46 -1.78 2.68
CA ARG A 61 4.43 -2.61 3.91
C ARG A 61 3.15 -3.42 4.03
N ALA A 62 3.23 -4.47 4.84
CA ALA A 62 2.09 -5.23 5.31
C ALA A 62 1.58 -4.68 6.66
N TRP A 63 0.29 -4.36 6.70
CA TRP A 63 -0.39 -3.85 7.89
C TRP A 63 -1.18 -4.95 8.60
N LYS A 64 -1.16 -4.91 9.94
CA LYS A 64 -2.11 -5.67 10.76
C LYS A 64 -3.47 -4.99 10.67
N VAL A 65 -4.53 -5.76 10.52
CA VAL A 65 -5.90 -5.23 10.45
C VAL A 65 -6.55 -5.45 11.81
N ASP A 66 -6.93 -4.37 12.50
CA ASP A 66 -7.50 -4.44 13.85
C ASP A 66 -8.94 -4.96 13.83
N ASN A 67 -9.62 -4.84 12.69
CA ASN A 67 -10.98 -5.30 12.45
C ASN A 67 -11.04 -6.23 11.22
N PRO A 68 -10.43 -7.43 11.28
CA PRO A 68 -10.28 -8.31 10.12
C PRO A 68 -11.62 -8.80 9.54
N GLU A 69 -12.71 -8.76 10.31
CA GLU A 69 -14.05 -9.15 9.87
C GLU A 69 -14.54 -8.38 8.63
N ILE A 70 -14.12 -7.13 8.44
CA ILE A 70 -14.51 -6.32 7.28
C ILE A 70 -13.83 -6.75 5.98
N LEU A 71 -12.76 -7.54 6.09
CA LEU A 71 -12.00 -8.06 4.96
C LEU A 71 -12.34 -9.52 4.63
N LYS A 72 -13.19 -10.17 5.44
CA LYS A 72 -13.62 -11.54 5.16
C LYS A 72 -14.36 -11.62 3.83
N GLY A 73 -13.94 -12.53 2.96
CA GLY A 73 -14.45 -12.64 1.59
C GLY A 73 -13.81 -11.68 0.59
N HIS A 74 -12.75 -10.98 0.99
CA HIS A 74 -11.94 -10.12 0.12
C HIS A 74 -10.47 -10.58 0.01
N GLU A 75 -10.15 -11.77 0.52
CA GLU A 75 -8.82 -12.37 0.50
C GLU A 75 -8.33 -12.59 -0.94
N GLY A 76 -7.04 -12.36 -1.16
CA GLY A 76 -6.40 -12.47 -2.48
C GLY A 76 -6.76 -11.35 -3.45
N HIS A 77 -7.62 -10.41 -3.07
CA HIS A 77 -8.04 -9.34 -3.96
C HIS A 77 -7.40 -7.99 -3.61
N TYR A 78 -7.07 -7.24 -4.67
CA TYR A 78 -6.68 -5.85 -4.56
C TYR A 78 -7.90 -4.97 -4.25
N ARG A 79 -7.81 -4.16 -3.20
CA ARG A 79 -8.89 -3.31 -2.70
C ARG A 79 -8.35 -1.94 -2.31
N HIS A 80 -9.20 -0.93 -2.43
CA HIS A 80 -8.99 0.35 -1.78
C HIS A 80 -9.67 0.30 -0.43
N VAL A 81 -8.95 0.63 0.63
CA VAL A 81 -9.55 0.70 1.97
C VAL A 81 -9.32 2.08 2.55
N LYS A 82 -10.39 2.67 3.08
CA LYS A 82 -10.27 3.85 3.93
C LYS A 82 -10.07 3.36 5.35
N ALA A 83 -8.96 3.74 5.97
CA ALA A 83 -8.56 3.24 7.27
C ALA A 83 -7.87 4.32 8.11
N TYR A 84 -8.03 4.21 9.43
CA TYR A 84 -7.14 4.87 10.38
C TYR A 84 -5.82 4.12 10.42
N VAL A 85 -4.72 4.82 10.13
CA VAL A 85 -3.39 4.23 10.13
C VAL A 85 -2.67 4.54 11.43
N TYR A 86 -2.20 3.48 12.10
CA TYR A 86 -1.38 3.53 13.31
C TYR A 86 0.04 3.08 12.98
N PRO A 87 0.93 4.00 12.54
CA PRO A 87 2.27 3.65 12.08
C PRO A 87 3.12 3.03 13.19
N GLU A 88 2.96 3.52 14.44
CA GLU A 88 3.70 3.08 15.63
C GLU A 88 3.49 1.60 15.97
N THR A 89 2.26 1.10 15.81
CA THR A 89 1.88 -0.29 16.11
C THR A 89 1.82 -1.18 14.86
N ASN A 90 2.09 -0.62 13.68
CA ASN A 90 1.95 -1.29 12.39
C ASN A 90 0.54 -1.90 12.19
N SER A 91 -0.49 -1.13 12.56
CA SER A 91 -1.88 -1.55 12.45
C SER A 91 -2.74 -0.52 11.73
N ILE A 92 -3.85 -1.00 11.18
CA ILE A 92 -4.88 -0.19 10.55
C ILE A 92 -6.24 -0.62 11.05
N HIS A 93 -7.12 0.36 11.24
CA HIS A 93 -8.54 0.13 11.49
C HIS A 93 -9.33 0.59 10.28
N ILE A 94 -9.93 -0.35 9.54
CA ILE A 94 -10.59 -0.09 8.26
C ILE A 94 -12.03 0.38 8.50
N THR A 95 -12.38 1.51 7.92
CA THR A 95 -13.74 2.06 8.02
C THR A 95 -14.59 1.75 6.79
N GLU A 96 -13.97 1.57 5.62
CA GLU A 96 -14.69 1.39 4.36
C GLU A 96 -13.83 0.61 3.36
N VAL A 97 -14.41 -0.36 2.67
CA VAL A 97 -13.78 -1.10 1.57
C VAL A 97 -14.39 -0.64 0.26
N LYS A 98 -13.55 -0.20 -0.66
CA LYS A 98 -13.90 0.26 -2.01
C LYS A 98 -13.23 -0.62 -3.05
N LEU A 99 -13.95 -0.84 -4.15
CA LEU A 99 -13.37 -1.46 -5.34
C LEU A 99 -12.41 -0.46 -6.00
N PRO A 100 -11.24 -0.92 -6.50
CA PRO A 100 -10.43 -0.11 -7.38
C PRO A 100 -11.22 0.25 -8.63
N THR A 101 -11.00 1.45 -9.16
CA THR A 101 -11.60 1.82 -10.44
C THR A 101 -10.90 1.02 -11.55
N ALA A 102 -11.61 0.77 -12.66
CA ALA A 102 -11.07 -0.03 -13.78
C ALA A 102 -9.75 0.55 -14.32
N SER A 103 -9.62 1.88 -14.32
CA SER A 103 -8.41 2.60 -14.74
C SER A 103 -7.20 2.37 -13.83
N GLU A 104 -7.41 1.98 -12.57
CA GLU A 104 -6.33 1.70 -11.62
C GLU A 104 -5.90 0.24 -11.64
N THR A 105 -6.83 -0.68 -11.97
CA THR A 105 -6.56 -2.12 -12.06
C THR A 105 -5.70 -2.44 -13.29
N GLU A 106 -5.92 -1.75 -14.41
CA GLU A 106 -5.11 -1.91 -15.63
C GLU A 106 -3.63 -1.54 -15.41
N LYS A 107 -3.32 -0.63 -14.48
CA LYS A 107 -1.94 -0.18 -14.24
C LYS A 107 -1.11 -1.14 -13.37
N ASP A 108 -1.76 -2.02 -12.61
CA ASP A 108 -1.09 -3.04 -11.80
C ASP A 108 -0.68 -4.26 -12.64
N ASP A 109 -1.53 -4.65 -13.61
CA ASP A 109 -1.29 -5.80 -14.52
C ASP A 109 -0.16 -5.56 -15.55
N ILE A 110 0.30 -4.32 -15.73
CA ILE A 110 1.32 -3.94 -16.73
C ILE A 110 2.75 -3.94 -16.16
N LYS A 111 2.95 -4.25 -14.87
CA LYS A 111 4.25 -4.11 -14.19
C LYS A 111 5.01 -5.41 -13.94
#